data_AF-A0A8X6L1A8-F1
#
_entry.id   AF-A0A8X6L1A8-F1
#
_cell.length_a   1.000
_cell.length_b   1.000
_cell.length_c   1.000
_cell.angle_alpha   90.00
_cell.angle_beta   90.00
_cell.angle_gamma   90.00
#
_symmetry.space_group_name_H-M   'P 1'
#
loop_
_entity.id
_entity.type
_entity.pdbx_description
1 polymer ?
#
loop_
_entity_poly.entity_id
_entity_poly.type
_entity_poly.pdbx_seq_one_letter_code
_entity_poly.pdbx_strand_id
1 'polypeptide(L)'
;MDKANLLFTDTDSLTYEIETEDIYKDMGENLNIYDTSDYPQDHALYSEKNKKRIGCFKDEMNSKPIIEFVGLRAKMYSMLTPDSEKKTAKGVSKVVIQ
;
A
#
# COMPACT_ATOMS: atom_id res chain seq x y z
N MET A 1 2.72 -16.09 14.26
CA MET A 1 2.06 -16.68 13.09
C MET A 1 1.32 -15.52 12.44
N ASP A 2 2.01 -14.79 11.58
CA ASP A 2 1.44 -13.65 10.87
C ASP A 2 0.25 -14.12 10.03
N LYS A 3 -0.92 -13.56 10.33
CA LYS A 3 -2.11 -13.72 9.50
C LYS A 3 -2.01 -12.68 8.39
N ALA A 4 -1.45 -13.08 7.25
CA ALA A 4 -1.50 -12.30 6.03
C ALA A 4 -2.64 -12.85 5.15
N ASN A 5 -3.75 -12.11 5.05
CA ASN A 5 -4.84 -12.43 4.14
C ASN A 5 -4.65 -11.65 2.84
N LEU A 6 -4.57 -12.37 1.71
CA LEU A 6 -4.56 -11.74 0.41
C LEU A 6 -5.96 -11.19 0.10
N LEU A 7 -6.10 -9.85 0.05
CA LEU A 7 -7.35 -9.18 -0.28
C LEU A 7 -7.54 -9.08 -1.80
N PHE A 8 -6.49 -8.67 -2.52
CA PHE A 8 -6.58 -8.38 -3.95
C PHE A 8 -5.25 -8.48 -4.69
N THR A 9 -5.31 -8.84 -5.98
CA THR A 9 -4.18 -8.80 -6.92
C THR A 9 -4.63 -8.16 -8.24
N ASP A 10 -3.97 -7.07 -8.66
CA ASP A 10 -4.06 -6.47 -10.00
C ASP A 10 -2.86 -6.90 -10.86
N THR A 11 -2.75 -6.33 -12.06
CA THR A 11 -1.64 -6.59 -13.00
C THR A 11 -0.26 -6.23 -12.45
N ASP A 12 -0.16 -5.21 -11.61
CA ASP A 12 1.12 -4.70 -11.09
C ASP A 12 1.07 -4.36 -9.59
N SER A 13 -0.05 -4.62 -8.90
CA SER A 13 -0.21 -4.31 -7.49
C SER A 13 -0.94 -5.42 -6.73
N LEU A 14 -0.62 -5.56 -5.46
CA LEU A 14 -1.21 -6.55 -4.57
C LEU A 14 -1.58 -5.87 -3.24
N THR A 15 -2.67 -6.31 -2.64
CA THR A 15 -3.18 -5.79 -1.38
C THR A 15 -3.33 -6.95 -0.42
N TYR A 16 -2.60 -6.89 0.68
CA TYR A 16 -2.66 -7.86 1.76
C TYR A 16 -3.16 -7.17 3.03
N GLU A 17 -4.04 -7.84 3.75
CA GLU A 17 -4.33 -7.56 5.14
C GLU A 17 -3.30 -8.32 5.98
N ILE A 18 -2.48 -7.59 6.72
CA ILE A 18 -1.45 -8.16 7.58
C ILE A 18 -1.78 -7.74 9.01
N GLU A 19 -2.13 -8.71 9.86
CA GLU A 19 -2.32 -8.49 11.30
C GLU A 19 -0.96 -8.65 12.00
N THR A 20 -0.21 -7.55 12.13
CA THR A 20 1.09 -7.51 12.81
C THR A 20 1.19 -6.30 13.74
N GLU A 21 2.07 -6.38 14.74
CA GLU A 21 2.27 -5.31 15.73
C GLU A 21 2.94 -4.07 15.10
N ASP A 22 3.89 -4.27 14.18
CA ASP A 22 4.61 -3.17 13.52
C ASP A 22 5.08 -3.57 12.11
N ILE A 23 4.29 -3.21 11.08
CA ILE A 23 4.62 -3.49 9.66
C ILE A 23 5.92 -2.81 9.23
N TYR A 24 6.25 -1.67 9.83
CA TYR A 24 7.39 -0.85 9.43
C TYR A 24 8.69 -1.52 9.87
N LYS A 25 8.70 -2.10 11.06
CA LYS A 25 9.85 -2.88 11.53
C LYS A 25 10.17 -4.07 10.61
N ASP A 26 9.14 -4.82 10.20
CA ASP A 26 9.31 -5.97 9.30
C ASP A 26 9.78 -5.54 7.90
N MET A 27 9.23 -4.44 7.37
CA MET A 27 9.72 -3.81 6.14
C MET A 27 11.17 -3.32 6.27
N GLY A 28 11.56 -2.84 7.45
CA GLY A 28 12.92 -2.40 7.75
C GLY A 28 13.94 -3.52 7.74
N GLU A 29 13.57 -4.71 8.22
CA GLU A 29 14.41 -5.91 8.09
C GLU A 29 14.53 -6.35 6.63
N ASN A 30 13.45 -6.18 5.85
CA ASN A 30 13.37 -6.53 4.45
C ASN A 30 13.61 -5.35 3.49
N LEU A 31 14.31 -4.30 3.91
CA LEU A 31 14.44 -3.06 3.15
C LEU A 31 15.12 -3.24 1.78
N ASN A 32 15.83 -4.37 1.58
CA ASN A 32 16.46 -4.74 0.31
C ASN A 32 15.44 -5.07 -0.81
N ILE A 33 14.24 -5.52 -0.45
CA ILE A 33 13.17 -5.87 -1.41
C ILE A 33 12.10 -4.78 -1.51
N TYR A 34 12.10 -3.80 -0.61
CA TYR A 34 11.16 -2.69 -0.63
C TYR A 34 11.79 -1.39 -1.17
N ASP A 35 11.01 -0.65 -1.94
CA ASP A 35 11.30 0.72 -2.35
C ASP A 35 10.57 1.69 -1.38
N THR A 36 11.31 2.20 -0.39
CA THR A 36 10.85 3.19 0.58
C THR A 36 11.31 4.61 0.23
N SER A 37 11.67 4.86 -1.03
CA SER A 37 12.19 6.17 -1.47
C SER A 37 11.12 7.26 -1.51
N ASP A 38 9.84 6.87 -1.45
CA ASP A 38 8.67 7.77 -1.43
C ASP A 38 8.24 8.14 0.00
N TYR A 39 8.92 7.60 1.03
CA TYR A 39 8.59 7.89 2.42
C TYR A 39 8.92 9.35 2.73
N PRO A 40 8.22 9.98 3.69
CA PRO A 40 8.62 11.29 4.17
C PRO A 40 10.05 11.22 4.73
N GLN A 41 10.85 12.27 4.50
CA GLN A 41 12.27 12.29 4.92
C GLN A 41 12.44 12.16 6.45
N ASP A 42 11.38 12.42 7.20
CA ASP A 42 11.31 12.28 8.67
C ASP A 42 11.12 10.80 9.11
N HIS A 43 10.82 9.88 8.18
CA HIS A 43 10.55 8.48 8.51
C HIS A 43 11.85 7.69 8.67
N ALA A 44 11.95 6.87 9.74
CA ALA A 44 13.12 6.04 10.03
C ALA A 44 13.48 5.00 8.95
N LEU A 45 12.57 4.75 8.00
CA LEU A 45 12.71 3.79 6.91
C LEU A 45 12.96 4.43 5.55
N TYR A 46 13.02 5.76 5.50
CA TYR A 46 13.29 6.48 4.26
C TYR A 46 14.66 6.05 3.72
N SER A 47 14.66 5.46 2.53
CA SER A 47 15.89 5.07 1.86
C SER A 47 15.76 5.19 0.36
N GLU A 48 16.68 5.91 -0.26
CA GLU A 48 16.76 6.03 -1.72
C GLU A 48 17.52 4.87 -2.37
N LYS A 49 18.01 3.90 -1.59
CA LYS A 49 18.84 2.79 -2.08
C LYS A 49 18.17 1.94 -3.16
N ASN A 50 16.86 1.73 -3.09
CA ASN A 50 16.10 0.89 -4.02
C ASN A 50 15.19 1.67 -4.97
N LYS A 51 15.38 2.99 -5.07
CA LYS A 51 14.56 3.88 -5.89
C LYS A 51 14.49 3.41 -7.35
N LYS A 52 13.29 3.01 -7.80
CA LYS A 52 13.01 2.50 -9.16
C LYS A 52 13.77 1.22 -9.52
N ARG A 53 14.14 0.41 -8.53
CA ARG A 53 14.77 -0.88 -8.78
C ARG A 53 13.73 -1.90 -9.23
N ILE A 54 13.97 -2.53 -10.38
CA ILE A 54 13.11 -3.59 -10.92
C ILE A 54 13.08 -4.76 -9.95
N GLY A 55 11.88 -5.24 -9.62
CA GLY A 55 11.66 -6.34 -8.68
C GLY A 55 11.56 -5.92 -7.21
N CYS A 56 11.63 -4.62 -6.90
CA CYS A 56 11.34 -4.11 -5.56
C CYS A 56 9.85 -3.76 -5.42
N PHE A 57 9.28 -4.10 -4.26
CA PHE A 57 7.92 -3.74 -3.89
C PHE A 57 7.88 -2.29 -3.42
N LYS A 58 7.09 -1.46 -4.09
CA LYS A 58 6.84 -0.09 -3.64
C LYS A 58 5.66 -0.10 -2.67
N ASP A 59 5.80 0.60 -1.55
CA ASP A 59 4.66 0.92 -0.70
C ASP A 59 3.87 2.08 -1.31
N GLU A 60 2.63 1.84 -1.74
CA GLU A 60 1.74 2.87 -2.29
C GLU A 60 1.15 3.80 -1.23
N MET A 61 1.27 3.44 0.06
CA MET A 61 0.65 4.16 1.15
C MET A 61 1.55 5.19 1.83
N ASN A 62 2.82 5.30 1.43
CA ASN A 62 3.76 6.30 1.95
C ASN A 62 3.72 6.43 3.47
N SER A 63 3.84 5.29 4.17
CA SER A 63 3.78 5.23 5.64
C SER A 63 2.41 5.52 6.26
N LYS A 64 1.31 5.41 5.52
CA LYS A 64 -0.05 5.55 6.07
C LYS A 64 -0.69 4.17 6.27
N PRO A 65 -1.00 3.76 7.51
CA PRO A 65 -1.69 2.50 7.71
C PRO A 65 -3.11 2.57 7.12
N ILE A 66 -3.54 1.47 6.49
CA ILE A 66 -4.92 1.30 6.02
C ILE A 66 -5.74 0.85 7.23
N ILE A 67 -6.75 1.63 7.59
CA ILE A 67 -7.65 1.33 8.70
C ILE A 67 -8.72 0.35 8.23
N GLU A 68 -9.31 0.63 7.06
CA GLU A 68 -10.37 -0.19 6.49
C GLU A 68 -10.17 -0.35 4.99
N PHE A 69 -10.46 -1.55 4.50
CA PHE A 69 -10.44 -1.86 3.07
C PHE A 69 -11.76 -2.53 2.68
N VAL A 70 -12.35 -2.06 1.58
CA VAL A 70 -13.56 -2.62 0.98
C VAL A 70 -13.32 -2.86 -0.51
N GLY A 71 -13.23 -4.13 -0.88
CA GLY A 71 -13.18 -4.57 -2.28
C GLY A 71 -14.57 -4.95 -2.78
N LEU A 72 -15.10 -4.21 -3.76
CA LEU A 72 -16.41 -4.52 -4.36
C LEU A 72 -16.27 -5.43 -5.59
N ARG A 73 -15.28 -5.14 -6.45
CA ARG A 73 -15.02 -5.88 -7.69
C ARG A 73 -13.56 -5.72 -8.08
N ALA A 74 -13.08 -6.57 -8.99
CA ALA A 74 -11.79 -6.36 -9.65
C ALA A 74 -11.69 -4.92 -10.19
N LYS A 75 -10.64 -4.20 -9.78
CA LYS A 75 -10.39 -2.78 -10.09
C LYS A 75 -11.40 -1.77 -9.52
N MET A 76 -12.21 -2.19 -8.54
CA MET A 76 -13.14 -1.37 -7.80
C MET A 76 -13.02 -1.63 -6.29
N TYR A 77 -12.30 -0.74 -5.61
CA TYR A 77 -12.02 -0.85 -4.18
C TYR A 77 -11.97 0.54 -3.53
N SER A 78 -12.30 0.58 -2.26
CA SER A 78 -12.15 1.76 -1.40
C SER A 78 -11.27 1.38 -0.22
N MET A 79 -10.35 2.26 0.12
CA MET A 79 -9.50 2.10 1.30
C MET A 79 -9.47 3.38 2.10
N LEU A 80 -9.64 3.25 3.41
CA LEU A 80 -9.64 4.34 4.36
C LEU A 80 -8.27 4.37 5.05
N THR A 81 -7.62 5.52 4.95
CA THR A 81 -6.41 5.84 5.72
C THR A 81 -6.80 6.90 6.77
N PRO A 82 -6.04 7.06 7.87
CA PRO A 82 -6.33 8.08 8.89
C PRO A 82 -6.37 9.50 8.31
N ASP A 83 -5.67 9.73 7.20
CA ASP A 83 -5.52 11.04 6.58
C ASP A 83 -6.50 11.26 5.41
N SER A 84 -6.94 10.19 4.73
CA SER A 84 -7.78 10.29 3.53
C SER A 84 -8.47 8.98 3.13
N GLU A 85 -9.59 9.08 2.41
CA GLU A 85 -10.17 7.94 1.70
C GLU A 85 -9.66 7.87 0.24
N LYS A 86 -9.14 6.70 -0.17
CA LYS A 86 -8.75 6.45 -1.56
C LYS A 86 -9.76 5.50 -2.20
N LYS A 87 -10.58 6.05 -3.10
CA LYS A 87 -11.57 5.33 -3.90
C LYS A 87 -11.02 5.08 -5.29
N THR A 88 -10.86 3.81 -5.65
CA THR A 88 -10.40 3.40 -6.98
C THR A 88 -11.52 2.67 -7.69
N ALA A 89 -11.96 3.20 -8.82
CA ALA A 89 -12.90 2.54 -9.73
C ALA A 89 -12.41 2.71 -11.17
N LYS A 90 -11.66 1.72 -11.68
CA LYS A 90 -11.26 1.74 -13.11
C LYS A 90 -12.47 1.39 -13.97
N GLY A 91 -12.71 2.17 -15.02
CA GLY A 91 -13.80 1.94 -15.97
C GLY A 91 -15.13 2.63 -15.64
N VAL A 92 -15.19 3.43 -14.56
CA VAL A 92 -16.35 4.26 -14.23
C VAL A 92 -16.03 5.72 -14.57
N SER A 93 -16.89 6.36 -15.37
CA SER A 93 -16.78 7.77 -15.70
C SER A 93 -16.91 8.63 -14.44
N LYS A 94 -15.93 9.50 -14.14
CA LYS A 94 -15.97 10.52 -13.07
C LYS A 94 -16.98 11.65 -13.38
N VAL A 95 -18.23 11.32 -13.70
CA VAL A 95 -19.28 12.33 -14.01
C VAL A 95 -20.15 12.64 -12.79
N VAL A 96 -20.10 11.84 -11.73
CA VAL A 96 -20.99 12.02 -10.58
C VAL A 96 -20.20 11.96 -9.27
N ILE A 97 -19.46 13.02 -9.00
CA ILE A 97 -19.01 13.34 -7.64
C ILE A 97 -19.26 14.85 -7.52
N GLN A 98 -20.44 15.19 -7.01
CA GLN A 98 -20.85 16.56 -6.68
C GLN A 98 -20.93 16.69 -5.16
#